data_AF-A0AB32TVF7-F1
#
_entry.id   AF-A0AB32TVF7-F1
#
_cell.length_a   1.000
_cell.length_b   1.000
_cell.length_c   1.000
_cell.angle_alpha   90.00
_cell.angle_beta   90.00
_cell.angle_gamma   90.00
#
_symmetry.space_group_name_H-M   'P 1'
#
loop_
_entity.id
_entity.type
_entity.pdbx_description
1 polymer ?
#
loop_
_entity_poly.entity_id
_entity_poly.type
_entity_poly.pdbx_seq_one_letter_code
_entity_poly.pdbx_strand_id
1 'polypeptide(L)'
;MEKISTGCVSGCVCPSGLVSDGNGGCIDKDQCPCIHNGHTYQSGESIKIDCNTCSCQNRRWTCTTNQCSATCSIYGDGHYRTFDDKRYVFSGNCEYSLVQDFCNSTSGTFRVITENIPCGSTGTTCSKAIKLFLGSNELRLTDGSFQVVRRDAGEEIPYQMRTMGLYLVIETKNGLMLIWDRKTTIHIKLGPEYNVSKIKGLLSFMSVLRILDLSQKRSIKINQ
;
A
#
# COMPACT_ATOMS: atom_id res chain seq x y z
N MET A 1 6.20 54.72 9.05
CA MET A 1 6.38 53.64 10.06
C MET A 1 5.02 53.39 10.68
N GLU A 2 4.33 52.35 10.23
CA GLU A 2 3.03 51.97 10.76
C GLU A 2 3.25 51.37 12.16
N LYS A 3 2.82 52.11 13.19
CA LYS A 3 2.86 51.64 14.58
C LYS A 3 1.87 50.48 14.69
N ILE A 4 2.37 49.25 14.78
CA ILE A 4 1.57 48.13 15.25
C ILE A 4 1.24 48.43 16.70
N SER A 5 0.04 48.95 16.92
CA SER A 5 -0.52 49.13 18.25
C SER A 5 -0.74 47.76 18.85
N THR A 6 0.09 47.38 19.82
CA THR A 6 -0.17 46.24 20.70
C THR A 6 -1.31 46.61 21.66
N GLY A 7 -2.50 46.83 21.10
CA GLY A 7 -3.71 47.05 21.87
C GLY A 7 -4.03 45.78 22.65
N CYS A 8 -3.99 45.87 23.98
CA CYS A 8 -4.53 44.81 24.82
C CYS A 8 -6.02 44.70 24.52
N VAL A 9 -6.47 43.53 24.08
CA VAL A 9 -7.90 43.23 23.97
C VAL A 9 -8.41 42.77 25.33
N SER A 10 -9.61 43.20 25.72
CA SER A 10 -10.25 42.67 26.92
C SER A 10 -10.54 41.19 26.70
N GLY A 11 -9.95 40.33 27.53
CA GLY A 11 -10.07 38.89 27.43
C GLY A 11 -9.89 38.23 28.80
N CYS A 12 -10.47 37.05 28.96
CA CYS A 12 -10.25 36.23 30.14
C CYS A 12 -9.07 35.28 29.89
N VAL A 13 -8.25 35.05 30.90
CA VAL A 13 -7.19 34.05 30.89
C VAL A 13 -7.51 32.95 31.88
N CYS A 14 -7.09 31.72 31.59
CA CYS A 14 -7.27 30.63 32.54
C CYS A 14 -6.43 30.86 33.80
N PRO A 15 -6.92 30.43 34.98
CA PRO A 15 -6.14 30.41 36.21
C PRO A 15 -4.81 29.65 36.05
N SER A 16 -3.85 29.93 36.94
CA SER A 16 -2.54 29.27 36.93
C SER A 16 -2.67 27.74 36.95
N GLY A 17 -1.99 27.06 36.03
CA GLY A 17 -2.00 25.60 35.89
C GLY A 17 -2.97 25.05 34.84
N LEU A 18 -3.96 25.84 34.40
CA LEU A 18 -4.96 25.43 33.43
C LEU A 18 -4.73 26.07 32.05
N VAL A 19 -5.30 25.46 31.02
CA VAL A 19 -5.29 25.94 29.63
C VAL A 19 -6.71 26.01 29.07
N SER A 20 -6.94 26.85 28.08
CA SER A 20 -8.28 26.95 27.48
C SER A 20 -8.60 25.73 26.63
N ASP A 21 -9.83 25.25 26.72
CA ASP A 21 -10.38 24.16 25.90
C ASP A 21 -10.84 24.63 24.49
N GLY A 22 -10.81 25.93 24.22
CA GLY A 22 -11.30 26.54 22.97
C GLY A 22 -12.80 26.88 22.95
N ASN A 23 -13.58 26.41 23.93
CA ASN A 23 -15.02 26.66 24.08
C ASN A 23 -15.33 27.61 25.25
N GLY A 24 -14.31 28.25 25.82
CA GLY A 24 -14.44 29.17 26.97
C GLY A 24 -14.26 28.49 28.33
N GLY A 25 -13.97 27.18 28.36
CA GLY A 25 -13.59 26.46 29.56
C GLY A 25 -12.07 26.47 29.80
N CYS A 26 -11.69 26.06 31.01
CA CYS A 26 -10.30 25.87 31.42
C CYS A 26 -10.11 24.44 31.92
N ILE A 27 -9.17 23.73 31.32
CA ILE A 27 -8.89 22.32 31.59
C ILE A 27 -7.42 22.13 31.99
N ASP A 28 -7.12 21.03 32.66
CA ASP A 28 -5.74 20.65 32.92
C ASP A 28 -4.99 20.34 31.61
N LYS A 29 -3.68 20.57 31.62
CA LYS A 29 -2.81 20.37 30.44
C LYS A 29 -2.87 18.93 29.90
N ASP A 30 -3.14 17.95 30.76
CA ASP A 30 -3.26 16.53 30.40
C ASP A 30 -4.61 16.16 29.80
N GLN A 31 -5.64 16.98 30.01
CA GLN A 31 -6.97 16.86 29.41
C GLN A 31 -7.05 17.48 28.02
N CYS A 32 -5.96 18.04 27.51
CA CYS A 32 -5.95 18.63 26.19
C CYS A 32 -6.27 17.59 25.10
N PRO A 33 -7.23 17.88 24.19
CA PRO A 33 -7.69 16.92 23.20
C PRO A 33 -6.68 16.69 22.06
N CYS A 34 -6.77 15.54 21.39
CA CYS A 34 -6.03 15.21 20.18
C CYS A 34 -6.86 15.45 18.92
N ILE A 35 -6.22 15.74 17.79
CA ILE A 35 -6.89 15.92 16.50
C ILE A 35 -6.44 14.83 15.54
N HIS A 36 -7.39 14.20 14.83
CA HIS A 36 -7.12 13.23 13.76
C HIS A 36 -8.17 13.35 12.66
N ASN A 37 -7.72 13.50 11.40
CA ASN A 37 -8.58 13.69 10.21
C ASN A 37 -9.67 14.77 10.39
N GLY A 38 -9.33 15.88 11.06
CA GLY A 38 -10.26 16.99 11.30
C GLY A 38 -11.23 16.80 12.47
N HIS A 39 -11.21 15.65 13.15
CA HIS A 39 -12.02 15.37 14.34
C HIS A 39 -11.21 15.54 15.63
N THR A 40 -11.87 16.03 16.68
CA THR A 40 -11.31 16.25 18.02
C THR A 40 -11.66 15.09 18.94
N TYR A 41 -10.66 14.58 19.66
CA TYR A 41 -10.75 13.44 20.56
C TYR A 41 -10.29 13.83 21.96
N GLN A 42 -11.03 13.43 22.99
CA GLN A 42 -10.71 13.74 24.38
C GLN A 42 -9.56 12.88 24.90
N SER A 43 -8.90 13.36 25.96
CA SER A 43 -7.85 12.59 26.63
C SER A 43 -8.41 11.25 27.13
N GLY A 44 -7.69 10.16 26.87
CA GLY A 44 -8.12 8.79 27.16
C GLY A 44 -8.88 8.10 26.01
N GLU A 45 -9.34 8.82 25.00
CA GLU A 45 -9.99 8.20 23.84
C GLU A 45 -8.98 7.46 22.95
N SER A 46 -9.49 6.44 22.25
CA SER A 46 -8.67 5.64 21.35
C SER A 46 -9.30 5.51 19.97
N ILE A 47 -8.46 5.54 18.94
CA ILE A 47 -8.84 5.28 17.55
C ILE A 47 -8.05 4.08 17.00
N LYS A 48 -8.57 3.48 15.93
CA LYS A 48 -7.82 2.48 15.16
C LYS A 48 -7.23 3.12 13.90
N ILE A 49 -5.93 2.96 13.73
CA ILE A 49 -5.22 3.28 12.48
C ILE A 49 -4.68 1.94 11.96
N ASP A 50 -5.19 1.50 10.81
CA ASP A 50 -4.98 0.14 10.29
C ASP A 50 -5.33 -0.93 11.33
N CYS A 51 -4.35 -1.74 11.72
CA CYS A 51 -4.49 -2.75 12.78
C CYS A 51 -4.05 -2.25 14.17
N ASN A 52 -3.53 -1.03 14.26
CA ASN A 52 -2.99 -0.46 15.49
C ASN A 52 -4.04 0.34 16.27
N THR A 53 -3.92 0.31 17.60
CA THR A 53 -4.75 1.10 18.51
C THR A 53 -3.94 2.30 18.99
N CYS A 54 -4.47 3.50 18.77
CA CYS A 54 -3.85 4.77 19.12
C CYS A 54 -4.65 5.45 20.23
N SER A 55 -4.02 5.67 21.38
CA SER A 55 -4.64 6.35 22.53
C SER A 55 -4.19 7.81 22.59
N CYS A 56 -5.14 8.71 22.82
CA CYS A 56 -4.90 10.12 23.02
C CYS A 56 -4.51 10.40 24.48
N GLN A 57 -3.34 11.00 24.69
CA GLN A 57 -2.95 11.50 26.01
C GLN A 57 -2.06 12.73 25.84
N ASN A 58 -2.33 13.82 26.58
CA ASN A 58 -1.53 15.05 26.51
C ASN A 58 -1.38 15.62 25.07
N ARG A 59 -2.45 15.67 24.27
CA ARG A 59 -2.44 16.00 22.82
C ARG A 59 -1.58 15.11 21.93
N ARG A 60 -1.07 13.98 22.44
CA ARG A 60 -0.20 13.08 21.70
C ARG A 60 -0.88 11.74 21.50
N TRP A 61 -0.79 11.25 20.27
CA TRP A 61 -1.17 9.88 19.95
C TRP A 61 -0.04 8.92 20.33
N THR A 62 -0.36 7.93 21.15
CA THR A 62 0.51 6.79 21.41
C THR A 62 -0.14 5.55 20.82
N CYS A 63 0.48 4.98 19.79
CA CYS A 63 -0.05 3.85 19.06
C CYS A 63 0.71 2.56 19.39
N THR A 64 0.01 1.43 19.35
CA THR A 64 0.68 0.13 19.23
C THR A 64 1.50 0.08 17.93
N THR A 65 2.54 -0.74 17.90
CA THR A 65 3.46 -0.85 16.75
C THR A 65 3.37 -2.24 16.10
N ASN A 66 2.15 -2.73 15.91
CA ASN A 66 1.89 -3.99 15.22
C ASN A 66 2.19 -3.84 13.74
N GLN A 67 2.77 -4.89 13.17
CA GLN A 67 2.90 -5.01 11.73
C GLN A 67 1.51 -5.30 11.14
N CYS A 68 1.04 -4.41 10.28
CA CYS A 68 -0.28 -4.54 9.66
C CYS A 68 -0.19 -5.15 8.27
N SER A 69 -1.30 -5.70 7.78
CA SER A 69 -1.41 -6.10 6.39
C SER A 69 -1.36 -4.88 5.47
N ALA A 70 -0.74 -5.02 4.31
CA ALA A 70 -0.73 -3.97 3.28
C ALA A 70 -1.33 -4.51 1.98
N THR A 71 -2.00 -3.63 1.23
CA THR A 71 -2.59 -3.98 -0.08
C THR A 71 -2.10 -3.03 -1.15
N CYS A 72 -1.61 -3.58 -2.25
CA CYS A 72 -1.34 -2.84 -3.47
C CYS A 72 -2.32 -3.28 -4.57
N SER A 73 -2.45 -2.50 -5.63
CA SER A 73 -3.46 -2.74 -6.66
C SER A 73 -3.03 -2.25 -8.03
N ILE A 74 -3.49 -2.92 -9.07
CA ILE A 74 -3.42 -2.50 -10.47
C ILE A 74 -4.81 -2.59 -11.04
N TYR A 75 -5.20 -1.63 -11.86
CA TYR A 75 -6.50 -1.63 -12.52
C TYR A 75 -6.42 -0.94 -13.87
N GLY A 76 -7.30 -1.36 -14.79
CA GLY A 76 -7.40 -0.80 -16.13
C GLY A 76 -6.10 -0.85 -16.92
N ASP A 77 -5.85 0.21 -17.69
CA ASP A 77 -4.72 0.32 -18.61
C ASP A 77 -3.51 0.99 -17.96
N GLY A 78 -3.01 0.37 -16.88
CA GLY A 78 -1.75 0.76 -16.27
C GLY A 78 -1.87 1.76 -15.12
N HIS A 79 -2.99 1.79 -14.40
CA HIS A 79 -3.08 2.49 -13.12
C HIS A 79 -2.56 1.59 -12.00
N TYR A 80 -1.54 2.05 -11.29
CA TYR A 80 -0.91 1.33 -10.18
C TYR A 80 -1.13 2.09 -8.87
N ARG A 81 -1.33 1.32 -7.80
CA ARG A 81 -1.40 1.79 -6.43
C ARG A 81 -0.48 0.94 -5.57
N THR A 82 0.58 1.53 -5.05
CA THR A 82 1.59 0.85 -4.21
C THR A 82 1.04 0.56 -2.80
N PHE A 83 1.82 -0.15 -2.00
CA PHE A 83 1.48 -0.43 -0.60
C PHE A 83 1.43 0.81 0.31
N ASP A 84 2.07 1.92 -0.08
CA ASP A 84 1.99 3.22 0.60
C ASP A 84 0.95 4.17 -0.02
N ASP A 85 -0.05 3.62 -0.71
CA ASP A 85 -1.16 4.33 -1.36
C ASP A 85 -0.72 5.37 -2.43
N LYS A 86 0.54 5.35 -2.87
CA LYS A 86 0.99 6.17 -3.98
C LYS A 86 0.45 5.64 -5.29
N ARG A 87 -0.04 6.57 -6.11
CA ARG A 87 -0.66 6.26 -7.40
C ARG A 87 0.23 6.74 -8.53
N TYR A 88 0.37 5.92 -9.56
CA TYR A 88 1.04 6.31 -10.79
C TYR A 88 0.42 5.59 -11.98
N VAL A 89 0.61 6.16 -13.16
CA VAL A 89 0.18 5.57 -14.42
C VAL A 89 1.41 5.17 -15.19
N PHE A 90 1.42 3.94 -15.68
CA PHE A 90 2.52 3.40 -16.44
C PHE A 90 2.00 2.42 -17.48
N SER A 91 2.31 2.68 -18.75
CA SER A 91 1.90 1.85 -19.88
C SER A 91 3.10 1.18 -20.53
N GLY A 92 2.86 -0.01 -21.08
CA GLY A 92 3.86 -0.76 -21.83
C GLY A 92 3.46 -2.22 -21.98
N ASN A 93 4.02 -2.86 -23.01
CA ASN A 93 3.68 -4.23 -23.44
C ASN A 93 4.74 -5.24 -23.00
N CYS A 94 5.43 -4.96 -21.89
CA CYS A 94 6.45 -5.87 -21.34
C CYS A 94 5.90 -6.67 -20.17
N GLU A 95 6.67 -7.67 -19.77
CA GLU A 95 6.47 -8.39 -18.52
C GLU A 95 7.00 -7.54 -17.34
N TYR A 96 6.21 -7.40 -16.28
CA TYR A 96 6.54 -6.56 -15.13
C TYR A 96 6.50 -7.34 -13.81
N SER A 97 7.58 -7.26 -13.02
CA SER A 97 7.62 -7.77 -11.65
C SER A 97 6.91 -6.80 -10.70
N LEU A 98 5.74 -7.19 -10.21
CA LEU A 98 4.91 -6.37 -9.35
C LEU A 98 5.42 -6.37 -7.92
N VAL A 99 5.61 -7.58 -7.39
CA VAL A 99 6.07 -7.84 -6.02
C VAL A 99 6.89 -9.13 -5.98
N GLN A 100 7.96 -9.12 -5.19
CA GLN A 100 8.75 -10.30 -4.84
C GLN A 100 9.40 -10.12 -3.47
N ASP A 101 9.64 -11.21 -2.76
CA ASP A 101 10.20 -11.22 -1.39
C ASP A 101 11.73 -11.45 -1.32
N PHE A 102 12.40 -11.58 -2.46
CA PHE A 102 13.83 -11.88 -2.53
C PHE A 102 14.61 -10.91 -3.43
N CYS A 103 15.92 -10.81 -3.19
CA CYS A 103 16.87 -9.99 -3.95
C CYS A 103 18.14 -10.82 -4.23
N ASN A 104 18.52 -10.99 -5.50
CA ASN A 104 19.74 -11.68 -5.98
C ASN A 104 19.98 -13.10 -5.42
N SER A 105 19.05 -13.64 -4.64
CA SER A 105 19.09 -14.94 -3.97
C SER A 105 17.93 -15.79 -4.50
N THR A 106 18.16 -17.08 -4.69
CA THR A 106 17.15 -18.02 -5.20
C THR A 106 16.17 -18.49 -4.14
N SER A 107 16.33 -18.09 -2.88
CA SER A 107 15.52 -18.51 -1.72
C SER A 107 14.29 -17.63 -1.50
N GLY A 108 13.57 -17.29 -2.58
CA GLY A 108 12.35 -16.52 -2.53
C GLY A 108 11.10 -17.39 -2.38
N THR A 109 10.12 -16.93 -1.59
CA THR A 109 8.86 -17.68 -1.44
C THR A 109 7.86 -17.33 -2.53
N PHE A 110 7.85 -16.08 -3.02
CA PHE A 110 6.95 -15.68 -4.09
C PHE A 110 7.46 -14.58 -5.00
N ARG A 111 6.91 -14.55 -6.22
CA ARG A 111 7.04 -13.44 -7.17
C ARG A 111 5.78 -13.34 -8.01
N VAL A 112 5.20 -12.14 -8.09
CA VAL A 112 4.04 -11.86 -8.95
C VAL A 112 4.51 -11.04 -10.14
N ILE A 113 4.22 -11.58 -11.32
CA ILE A 113 4.51 -10.97 -12.60
C ILE A 113 3.22 -10.74 -13.35
N THR A 114 3.12 -9.62 -14.07
CA THR A 114 1.99 -9.34 -14.95
C THR A 114 2.46 -8.93 -16.35
N GLU A 115 1.66 -9.25 -17.34
CA GLU A 115 1.77 -8.80 -18.72
C GLU A 115 0.44 -8.18 -19.16
N ASN A 116 0.50 -7.04 -19.84
CA ASN A 116 -0.67 -6.38 -20.39
C ASN A 116 -1.06 -7.04 -21.71
N ILE A 117 -2.33 -7.42 -21.86
CA ILE A 117 -2.87 -7.97 -23.10
C ILE A 117 -3.67 -6.86 -23.80
N PRO A 118 -3.13 -6.25 -24.86
CA PRO A 118 -3.83 -5.23 -25.62
C PRO A 118 -4.92 -5.87 -26.51
N CYS A 119 -5.96 -5.10 -26.81
CA CYS A 119 -6.91 -5.46 -27.87
C CYS A 119 -7.35 -4.24 -28.68
N GLY A 120 -8.00 -4.53 -29.81
CA GLY A 120 -8.36 -3.54 -30.80
C GLY A 120 -7.14 -2.97 -31.54
N SER A 121 -7.35 -1.86 -32.24
CA SER A 121 -6.31 -1.13 -32.98
C SER A 121 -5.66 0.00 -32.17
N THR A 122 -6.24 0.38 -31.03
CA THR A 122 -5.73 1.45 -30.16
C THR A 122 -4.60 1.01 -29.25
N GLY A 123 -4.40 -0.31 -29.10
CA GLY A 123 -3.41 -0.88 -28.17
C GLY A 123 -3.83 -0.79 -26.69
N THR A 124 -5.10 -0.53 -26.41
CA THR A 124 -5.63 -0.44 -25.04
C THR A 124 -5.60 -1.81 -24.37
N THR A 125 -5.11 -1.88 -23.12
CA THR A 125 -5.14 -3.12 -22.33
C THR A 125 -6.57 -3.47 -21.92
N CYS A 126 -7.07 -4.63 -22.35
CA CYS A 126 -8.39 -5.13 -21.94
C CYS A 126 -8.35 -6.34 -21.02
N SER A 127 -7.21 -7.03 -20.95
CA SER A 127 -6.98 -8.07 -19.95
C SER A 127 -5.51 -8.10 -19.53
N LYS A 128 -5.20 -8.84 -18.47
CA LYS A 128 -3.83 -9.05 -17.99
C LYS A 128 -3.58 -10.53 -17.78
N ALA A 129 -2.41 -11.00 -18.22
CA ALA A 129 -1.88 -12.29 -17.82
C ALA A 129 -1.06 -12.12 -16.55
N ILE A 130 -1.18 -13.06 -15.62
CA ILE A 130 -0.50 -13.04 -14.33
C ILE A 130 0.25 -14.36 -14.16
N LYS A 131 1.52 -14.27 -13.76
CA LYS A 131 2.33 -15.43 -13.33
C LYS A 131 2.65 -15.24 -11.85
N LEU A 132 2.02 -16.06 -11.01
CA LEU A 132 2.34 -16.17 -9.58
C LEU A 132 3.31 -17.34 -9.39
N PHE A 133 4.58 -17.01 -9.19
CA PHE A 133 5.57 -17.96 -8.72
C PHE A 133 5.39 -18.11 -7.22
N LEU A 134 5.02 -19.30 -6.75
CA LEU A 134 4.77 -19.59 -5.34
C LEU A 134 5.46 -20.91 -4.97
N GLY A 135 6.62 -20.82 -4.31
CA GLY A 135 7.36 -22.02 -3.89
C GLY A 135 7.72 -22.95 -5.06
N SER A 136 7.34 -24.22 -5.01
CA SER A 136 7.53 -25.18 -6.12
C SER A 136 6.52 -25.04 -7.26
N ASN A 137 5.62 -24.05 -7.24
CA ASN A 137 4.54 -23.92 -8.21
C ASN A 137 4.62 -22.59 -8.98
N GLU A 138 4.14 -22.60 -10.22
CA GLU A 138 3.84 -21.43 -11.04
C GLU A 138 2.35 -21.47 -11.40
N LEU A 139 1.61 -20.47 -10.93
CA LEU A 139 0.20 -20.30 -11.26
C LEU A 139 0.09 -19.27 -12.38
N ARG A 140 -0.36 -19.72 -13.55
CA ARG A 140 -0.60 -18.90 -14.75
C ARG A 140 -2.08 -18.56 -14.82
N LEU A 141 -2.42 -17.29 -14.68
CA LEU A 141 -3.79 -16.77 -14.67
C LEU A 141 -3.95 -15.91 -15.92
N THR A 142 -4.79 -16.34 -16.86
CA THR A 142 -5.00 -15.63 -18.12
C THR A 142 -6.33 -16.03 -18.74
N ASP A 143 -6.94 -15.11 -19.49
CA ASP A 143 -8.19 -15.34 -20.22
C ASP A 143 -9.30 -15.96 -19.35
N GLY A 144 -9.45 -15.42 -18.13
CA GLY A 144 -10.39 -15.92 -17.14
C GLY A 144 -10.15 -17.35 -16.63
N SER A 145 -9.06 -18.01 -17.02
CA SER A 145 -8.69 -19.36 -16.62
C SER A 145 -7.43 -19.36 -15.75
N PHE A 146 -7.11 -20.52 -15.18
CA PHE A 146 -5.85 -20.72 -14.46
C PHE A 146 -5.23 -22.07 -14.82
N GLN A 147 -3.90 -22.10 -14.85
CA GLN A 147 -3.10 -23.32 -15.01
C GLN A 147 -2.02 -23.34 -13.94
N VAL A 148 -1.78 -24.51 -13.35
CA VAL A 148 -0.73 -24.70 -12.33
C VAL A 148 0.37 -25.56 -12.93
N VAL A 149 1.59 -25.05 -12.93
CA VAL A 149 2.78 -25.75 -13.42
C VAL A 149 3.71 -25.99 -12.24
N ARG A 150 4.13 -27.25 -12.05
CA ARG A 150 5.16 -27.59 -11.05
C ARG A 150 6.53 -27.15 -11.57
N ARG A 151 7.33 -26.54 -10.71
CA ARG A 151 8.69 -26.07 -10.99
C ARG A 151 9.72 -27.05 -10.41
N ASP A 152 10.92 -27.01 -10.96
CA ASP A 152 12.04 -27.89 -10.54
C ASP A 152 12.65 -27.49 -9.19
N ALA A 153 12.36 -26.28 -8.69
CA ALA A 153 12.93 -25.74 -7.46
C ALA A 153 11.89 -24.96 -6.62
N GLY A 154 12.11 -24.95 -5.30
CA GLY A 154 11.30 -24.23 -4.32
C GLY A 154 10.58 -25.17 -3.35
N GLU A 155 10.20 -24.63 -2.19
CA GLU A 155 9.42 -25.36 -1.19
C GLU A 155 7.93 -25.41 -1.57
N GLU A 156 7.22 -26.46 -1.16
CA GLU A 156 5.77 -26.52 -1.37
C GLU A 156 5.06 -25.58 -0.39
N ILE A 157 4.39 -24.55 -0.91
CA ILE A 157 3.64 -23.58 -0.11
C ILE A 157 2.14 -23.86 -0.28
N PRO A 158 1.42 -24.24 0.79
CA PRO A 158 -0.01 -24.50 0.69
C PRO A 158 -0.81 -23.24 0.36
N TYR A 159 -1.74 -23.38 -0.57
CA TYR A 159 -2.66 -22.32 -0.97
C TYR A 159 -4.08 -22.86 -1.22
N GLN A 160 -5.07 -21.97 -1.11
CA GLN A 160 -6.47 -22.21 -1.44
C GLN A 160 -6.89 -21.26 -2.56
N MET A 161 -7.67 -21.78 -3.51
CA MET A 161 -8.27 -20.96 -4.57
C MET A 161 -9.79 -20.95 -4.43
N ARG A 162 -10.37 -19.75 -4.47
CA ARG A 162 -11.81 -19.55 -4.35
C ARG A 162 -12.28 -18.55 -5.40
N THR A 163 -13.48 -18.79 -5.95
CA THR A 163 -14.16 -17.78 -6.76
C THR A 163 -15.15 -17.03 -5.86
N MET A 164 -15.03 -15.71 -5.81
CA MET A 164 -15.90 -14.82 -5.03
C MET A 164 -16.51 -13.78 -5.96
N GLY A 165 -17.74 -14.02 -6.42
CA GLY A 165 -18.37 -13.22 -7.46
C GLY A 165 -17.53 -13.24 -8.74
N LEU A 166 -17.10 -12.07 -9.22
CA LEU A 166 -16.26 -11.94 -10.41
C LEU A 166 -14.76 -12.22 -10.13
N TYR A 167 -14.37 -12.30 -8.87
CA TYR A 167 -12.97 -12.42 -8.48
C TYR A 167 -12.52 -13.88 -8.33
N LEU A 168 -11.32 -14.17 -8.82
CA LEU A 168 -10.54 -15.33 -8.42
C LEU A 168 -9.59 -14.92 -7.30
N VAL A 169 -9.67 -15.61 -6.16
CA VAL A 169 -8.89 -15.34 -4.95
C VAL A 169 -7.97 -16.52 -4.69
N ILE A 170 -6.66 -16.26 -4.61
CA ILE A 170 -5.63 -17.20 -4.21
C ILE A 170 -5.13 -16.75 -2.84
N GLU A 171 -5.35 -17.57 -1.83
CA GLU A 171 -4.94 -17.32 -0.46
C GLU A 171 -3.88 -18.34 -0.05
N THR A 172 -2.75 -17.86 0.41
CA THR A 172 -1.60 -18.69 0.81
C THR A 172 -1.47 -18.71 2.33
N LYS A 173 -0.97 -19.81 2.89
CA LYS A 173 -0.79 -19.92 4.34
C LYS A 173 0.26 -18.95 4.92
N ASN A 174 1.17 -18.42 4.10
CA ASN A 174 2.20 -17.48 4.53
C ASN A 174 1.75 -16.01 4.44
N GLY A 175 0.47 -15.74 4.22
CA GLY A 175 -0.11 -14.39 4.31
C GLY A 175 -0.17 -13.62 2.98
N LEU A 176 0.29 -14.20 1.86
CA LEU A 176 0.08 -13.62 0.54
C LEU A 176 -1.33 -13.94 0.04
N MET A 177 -2.03 -12.92 -0.45
CA MET A 177 -3.29 -13.07 -1.17
C MET A 177 -3.22 -12.36 -2.51
N LEU A 178 -3.64 -13.06 -3.57
CA LEU A 178 -3.82 -12.49 -4.91
C LEU A 178 -5.30 -12.55 -5.27
N ILE A 179 -5.86 -11.39 -5.63
CA ILE A 179 -7.27 -11.23 -5.97
C ILE A 179 -7.33 -10.64 -7.38
N TRP A 180 -7.93 -11.36 -8.32
CA TRP A 180 -8.00 -10.95 -9.73
C TRP A 180 -9.42 -10.98 -10.25
N ASP A 181 -9.85 -9.92 -10.92
CA ASP A 181 -11.21 -9.78 -11.49
C ASP A 181 -11.41 -10.52 -12.82
N ARG A 182 -10.48 -11.42 -13.19
CA ARG A 182 -10.45 -12.13 -14.49
C ARG A 182 -10.28 -11.20 -15.70
N LYS A 183 -9.95 -9.93 -15.49
CA LYS A 183 -9.72 -8.91 -16.52
C LYS A 183 -8.44 -8.13 -16.22
N THR A 184 -8.55 -6.90 -15.71
CA THR A 184 -7.43 -5.96 -15.57
C THR A 184 -7.10 -5.61 -14.13
N THR A 185 -7.98 -5.96 -13.19
CA THR A 185 -7.85 -5.57 -11.78
C THR A 185 -7.18 -6.65 -10.99
N ILE A 186 -6.02 -6.33 -10.42
CA ILE A 186 -5.22 -7.22 -9.58
C ILE A 186 -5.02 -6.52 -8.24
N HIS A 187 -5.46 -7.14 -7.15
CA HIS A 187 -5.09 -6.74 -5.79
C HIS A 187 -4.16 -7.76 -5.20
N ILE A 188 -3.08 -7.29 -4.57
CA ILE A 188 -2.16 -8.14 -3.84
C ILE A 188 -2.12 -7.65 -2.42
N LYS A 189 -2.50 -8.52 -1.50
CA LYS A 189 -2.47 -8.25 -0.07
C LYS A 189 -1.39 -9.10 0.57
N LEU A 190 -0.58 -8.47 1.40
CA LEU A 190 0.43 -9.12 2.22
C LEU A 190 0.01 -9.00 3.67
N GLY A 191 -0.06 -10.14 4.35
CA GLY A 191 -0.32 -10.23 5.77
C GLY A 191 0.85 -9.73 6.63
N PRO A 192 0.65 -9.66 7.96
CA PRO A 192 1.67 -9.20 8.92
C PRO A 192 2.95 -10.05 8.92
N GLU A 193 2.92 -11.24 8.34
CA GLU A 193 4.06 -12.15 8.18
C GLU A 193 5.15 -11.54 7.27
N TYR A 194 4.76 -10.65 6.36
CA TYR A 194 5.67 -10.02 5.41
C TYR A 194 6.06 -8.62 5.81
N ASN A 195 7.37 -8.36 5.92
CA ASN A 195 7.87 -7.00 6.04
C ASN A 195 7.83 -6.31 4.68
N VAL A 196 6.84 -5.44 4.50
CA VAL A 196 6.57 -4.78 3.22
C VAL A 196 7.72 -3.84 2.79
N SER A 197 8.55 -3.35 3.71
CA SER A 197 9.75 -2.57 3.37
C SER A 197 10.83 -3.39 2.65
N LYS A 198 10.82 -4.72 2.82
CA LYS A 198 11.74 -5.64 2.14
C LYS A 198 11.22 -6.09 0.78
N ILE A 199 9.92 -5.96 0.52
CA ILE A 199 9.32 -6.31 -0.77
C ILE A 199 9.88 -5.42 -1.87
N LYS A 200 10.16 -6.02 -3.02
CA LYS A 200 10.67 -5.36 -4.22
C LYS A 200 9.68 -5.52 -5.36
N GLY A 201 9.79 -4.66 -6.36
CA GLY A 201 8.92 -4.65 -7.54
C GLY A 201 8.19 -3.32 -7.70
N LEU A 202 7.42 -3.19 -8.78
CA LEU A 202 6.73 -1.96 -9.14
C LEU A 202 5.75 -1.46 -8.07
N LEU A 203 5.15 -2.37 -7.30
CA LEU A 203 4.16 -2.02 -6.27
C LEU A 203 4.76 -1.87 -4.86
N SER A 204 6.08 -1.99 -4.72
CA SER A 204 6.78 -1.83 -3.44
C SER A 204 6.84 -0.38 -2.95
N PHE A 205 7.26 -0.20 -1.69
CA PHE A 205 7.51 1.12 -1.08
C PHE A 205 8.66 1.91 -1.72
N MET A 206 9.51 1.27 -2.56
CA MET A 206 10.63 1.98 -3.17
C MET A 206 10.09 3.08 -4.08
N SER A 207 10.27 4.31 -3.60
CA SER A 207 10.00 5.58 -4.28
C SER A 207 10.09 5.44 -5.80
N VAL A 208 8.94 5.60 -6.46
CA VAL A 208 8.74 5.58 -7.93
C VAL A 208 9.82 6.39 -8.67
N LEU A 209 10.41 7.41 -8.03
CA LEU A 209 11.58 8.15 -8.49
C LEU A 209 12.73 7.25 -9.00
N ARG A 210 13.05 6.11 -8.37
CA ARG A 210 14.11 5.21 -8.90
C ARG A 210 13.67 4.41 -10.12
N ILE A 211 12.38 4.08 -10.23
CA ILE A 211 11.85 3.32 -11.38
C ILE A 211 11.75 4.23 -12.59
N LEU A 212 11.30 5.49 -12.40
CA LEU A 212 11.32 6.48 -13.47
C LEU A 212 12.75 6.77 -13.91
N ASP A 213 13.70 6.93 -12.98
CA ASP A 213 15.12 7.13 -13.31
C ASP A 213 15.72 5.91 -14.05
N LEU A 214 15.30 4.68 -13.74
CA LEU A 214 15.66 3.47 -14.49
C LEU A 214 15.00 3.41 -15.88
N SER A 215 13.75 3.86 -16.02
CA SER A 215 13.07 3.94 -17.33
C SER A 215 13.69 5.03 -18.21
N GLN A 216 14.09 6.16 -17.63
CA GLN A 216 14.74 7.26 -18.33
C GLN A 216 16.18 6.90 -18.73
N LYS A 217 16.91 6.16 -17.88
CA LYS A 217 18.22 5.58 -18.24
C LYS A 217 18.15 4.58 -19.40
N ARG A 218 17.03 3.89 -19.63
CA ARG A 218 16.85 3.03 -20.82
C ARG A 218 16.52 3.81 -22.09
N SER A 219 15.92 4.99 -21.98
CA SER A 219 15.63 5.85 -23.15
C SER A 219 16.81 6.71 -23.58
N ILE A 220 17.80 6.97 -22.72
CA ILE A 220 19.02 7.69 -23.11
C ILE A 220 20.04 6.70 -23.66
N LYS A 221 19.85 6.25 -24.91
CA LYS A 221 20.98 5.84 -25.73
C LYS A 221 21.69 7.12 -26.15
N ILE A 222 22.84 7.41 -25.54
CA ILE A 222 23.76 8.43 -26.03
C ILE A 222 24.29 7.89 -27.37
N ASN A 223 23.87 8.51 -28.47
CA ASN A 223 24.59 8.38 -29.74
C ASN A 223 25.99 8.96 -29.52
N GLN A 224 27.01 8.10 -29.59
CA GLN A 224 28.37 8.50 -29.94
C GLN A 224 28.61 8.08 -31.39
#